data_AF-A0A9X3ZML1-F1
#
_entry.id   AF-A0A9X3ZML1-F1
#
_cell.length_a   1.000
_cell.length_b   1.000
_cell.length_c   1.000
_cell.angle_alpha   90.00
_cell.angle_beta   90.00
_cell.angle_gamma   90.00
#
_symmetry.space_group_name_H-M   'P 1'
#
loop_
_entity.id
_entity.type
_entity.pdbx_description
1 polymer ?
#
loop_
_entity_poly.entity_id
_entity_poly.type
_entity_poly.pdbx_seq_one_letter_code
_entity_poly.pdbx_strand_id
1 'polypeptide(L)'
;MAMRRTIIQMINKAAEIAGGKDKVAFSIGLTESELNNRMYQTKGQRFKDEELIAIQHEYGLTDYIDELCRQAGGVFVKTPVVDELDSVELSTKQVQ
;
A
#
# COMPACT_ATOMS: atom_id res chain seq x y z
N MET A 1 -9.27 -13.32 5.32
CA MET A 1 -9.61 -12.41 6.45
C MET A 1 -8.52 -11.38 6.72
N ALA A 2 -7.23 -11.73 6.66
CA ALA A 2 -6.13 -10.79 6.91
C ALA A 2 -6.05 -9.66 5.86
N MET A 3 -6.01 -9.99 4.55
CA MET A 3 -5.89 -8.99 3.47
C MET A 3 -6.84 -7.80 3.56
N ARG A 4 -8.14 -8.05 3.78
CA ARG A 4 -9.14 -6.98 3.88
C ARG A 4 -8.84 -6.03 5.05
N ARG A 5 -8.45 -6.58 6.20
CA ARG A 5 -8.09 -5.77 7.38
C ARG A 5 -6.87 -4.91 7.06
N THR A 6 -5.85 -5.50 6.44
CA THR A 6 -4.64 -4.80 6.02
C THR A 6 -4.96 -3.65 5.07
N ILE A 7 -5.79 -3.88 4.04
CA ILE A 7 -6.22 -2.82 3.13
C ILE A 7 -6.93 -1.70 3.88
N ILE A 8 -7.87 -2.01 4.78
CA ILE A 8 -8.58 -0.98 5.56
C ILE A 8 -7.60 -0.17 6.44
N GLN A 9 -6.66 -0.85 7.09
CA GLN A 9 -5.63 -0.19 7.91
C GLN A 9 -4.73 0.70 7.07
N MET A 10 -4.28 0.22 5.90
CA MET A 10 -3.47 0.98 4.96
C MET A 10 -4.21 2.25 4.50
N ILE A 11 -5.48 2.14 4.11
CA ILE A 11 -6.29 3.30 3.69
C ILE A 11 -6.47 4.29 4.85
N ASN A 12 -6.66 3.82 6.08
CA ASN A 12 -6.76 4.71 7.23
C ASN A 12 -5.44 5.44 7.51
N LYS A 13 -4.29 4.76 7.42
CA LYS A 13 -2.96 5.39 7.52
C LYS A 13 -2.75 6.43 6.42
N ALA A 14 -3.11 6.09 5.18
CA ALA A 14 -3.07 7.01 4.05
C ALA A 14 -3.97 8.24 4.30
N ALA A 15 -5.16 8.04 4.88
CA ALA A 15 -6.06 9.13 5.22
C ALA A 15 -5.53 10.02 6.34
N GLU A 16 -4.82 9.47 7.33
CA GLU A 16 -4.13 10.26 8.36
C GLU A 16 -3.02 11.13 7.75
N ILE A 17 -2.22 10.58 6.82
CA ILE A 17 -1.16 11.30 6.11
C ILE A 17 -1.74 12.40 5.20
N ALA A 18 -2.77 12.08 4.42
CA ALA A 18 -3.42 13.03 3.53
C ALA A 18 -4.24 14.10 4.27
N GLY A 19 -4.70 13.80 5.49
CA GLY A 19 -5.65 14.60 6.25
C GLY A 19 -7.11 14.42 5.80
N GLY A 20 -7.47 13.22 5.32
CA GLY A 20 -8.84 12.88 4.91
C GLY A 20 -8.92 11.71 3.92
N LYS A 21 -10.03 10.96 3.96
CA LYS A 21 -10.30 9.85 3.02
C LYS A 21 -10.70 10.34 1.64
N ASP A 22 -11.31 11.51 1.57
CA ASP A 22 -11.63 12.25 0.34
C ASP A 22 -10.38 12.48 -0.52
N LYS A 23 -9.27 12.88 0.10
CA LYS A 23 -8.00 13.11 -0.60
C LYS A 23 -7.35 11.82 -1.10
N VAL A 24 -7.44 10.74 -0.31
CA VAL A 24 -6.99 9.41 -0.73
C VAL A 24 -7.84 8.87 -1.88
N ALA A 25 -9.15 9.11 -1.86
CA ALA A 25 -10.01 8.76 -2.99
C ALA A 25 -9.63 9.56 -4.24
N PHE A 26 -9.40 10.87 -4.08
CA PHE A 26 -9.03 11.75 -5.18
C PHE A 26 -7.70 11.36 -5.83
N SER A 27 -6.69 10.92 -5.05
CA SER A 27 -5.39 10.52 -5.60
C SER A 27 -5.45 9.32 -6.54
N ILE A 28 -6.48 8.48 -6.42
CA ILE A 28 -6.74 7.33 -7.30
C ILE A 28 -7.91 7.55 -8.25
N GLY A 29 -8.41 8.79 -8.37
CA GLY A 29 -9.51 9.13 -9.28
C GLY A 29 -10.88 8.59 -8.86
N LEU A 30 -11.09 8.35 -7.56
CA LEU A 30 -12.36 7.92 -6.98
C LEU A 30 -13.01 9.03 -6.17
N THR A 31 -14.32 8.91 -6.00
CA THR A 31 -15.04 9.67 -4.96
C THR A 31 -14.88 9.01 -3.59
N GLU A 32 -15.06 9.77 -2.51
CA GLU A 32 -15.03 9.22 -1.15
C GLU A 32 -16.08 8.10 -0.94
N SER A 33 -17.25 8.24 -1.57
CA SER A 33 -18.29 7.21 -1.53
C SER A 33 -17.85 5.91 -2.22
N GLU A 34 -17.20 6.01 -3.37
CA GLU A 34 -16.65 4.87 -4.10
C GLU A 34 -15.51 4.18 -3.35
N LEU A 35 -14.66 4.96 -2.66
CA LEU A 35 -13.64 4.44 -1.77
C LEU A 35 -14.27 3.62 -0.63
N ASN A 36 -15.26 4.20 0.06
CA ASN A 36 -15.97 3.52 1.15
C ASN A 36 -16.68 2.26 0.67
N ASN A 37 -17.32 2.29 -0.51
CA ASN A 37 -17.98 1.12 -1.08
C ASN A 37 -16.99 -0.03 -1.33
N ARG A 38 -15.78 0.25 -1.81
CA ARG A 38 -14.73 -0.75 -1.97
C ARG A 38 -14.18 -1.26 -0.63
N MET A 39 -13.98 -0.38 0.36
CA MET A 39 -13.51 -0.76 1.71
C MET A 39 -14.48 -1.73 2.41
N TYR A 40 -15.78 -1.43 2.31
CA TYR A 40 -16.84 -2.24 2.94
C TYR A 40 -17.39 -3.34 2.05
N GLN A 41 -16.88 -3.45 0.81
CA GLN A 41 -17.35 -4.40 -0.21
C GLN A 41 -18.84 -4.29 -0.51
N THR A 42 -19.37 -3.07 -0.42
CA THR A 42 -20.75 -2.74 -0.75
C THR A 42 -21.04 -3.15 -2.18
N LYS A 43 -22.09 -3.96 -2.38
CA LYS A 43 -22.48 -4.50 -3.70
C LYS A 43 -21.35 -5.28 -4.40
N GLY A 44 -20.44 -5.90 -3.63
CA GLY A 44 -19.35 -6.71 -4.18
C GLY A 44 -18.20 -5.90 -4.77
N GLN A 45 -18.18 -4.57 -4.60
CA GLN A 45 -17.08 -3.72 -5.06
C GLN A 45 -15.79 -4.08 -4.32
N ARG A 46 -14.67 -4.09 -5.05
CA ARG A 46 -13.35 -4.37 -4.49
C ARG A 46 -12.33 -3.42 -5.11
N PHE A 47 -11.25 -3.21 -4.38
CA PHE A 47 -10.08 -2.55 -4.95
C PHE A 47 -9.41 -3.42 -6.00
N LYS A 48 -8.94 -2.79 -7.07
CA LYS A 48 -7.97 -3.38 -8.00
C LYS A 48 -6.56 -3.26 -7.42
N ASP A 49 -5.66 -4.15 -7.82
CA ASP A 49 -4.27 -4.12 -7.36
C ASP A 49 -3.59 -2.80 -7.72
N GLU A 50 -3.85 -2.28 -8.93
CA GLU A 50 -3.35 -0.99 -9.41
C GLU A 50 -3.76 0.17 -8.49
N GLU A 51 -5.02 0.18 -8.00
CA GLU A 51 -5.51 1.20 -7.07
C GLU A 51 -4.77 1.12 -5.72
N LEU A 52 -4.54 -0.10 -5.21
CA LEU A 52 -3.82 -0.30 -3.94
C LEU A 52 -2.33 0.05 -4.05
N ILE A 53 -1.69 -0.31 -5.16
CA ILE A 53 -0.31 0.01 -5.45
C ILE A 53 -0.12 1.53 -5.59
N ALA A 54 -1.05 2.21 -6.26
CA ALA A 54 -1.01 3.68 -6.39
C ALA A 54 -1.04 4.36 -5.02
N ILE A 55 -1.91 3.93 -4.12
CA ILE A 55 -1.99 4.47 -2.75
C ILE A 55 -0.69 4.19 -1.98
N GLN A 56 -0.16 2.98 -2.07
CA GLN A 56 1.12 2.64 -1.45
C GLN A 56 2.25 3.55 -1.91
N HIS A 57 2.34 3.79 -3.22
CA HIS A 57 3.35 4.65 -3.80
C HIS A 57 3.18 6.10 -3.34
N GLU A 58 1.97 6.64 -3.43
CA GLU A 58 1.64 8.03 -3.08
C GLU A 58 1.95 8.35 -1.61
N TYR A 59 1.66 7.43 -0.71
CA TYR A 59 1.81 7.64 0.74
C TYR A 59 3.01 6.91 1.36
N GLY A 60 3.86 6.29 0.55
CA GLY A 60 5.04 5.55 1.03
C GLY A 60 4.73 4.34 1.91
N LEU A 61 3.56 3.72 1.73
CA LEU A 61 3.09 2.56 2.50
C LEU A 61 3.44 1.24 1.80
N THR A 62 3.54 0.15 2.56
CA THR A 62 3.88 -1.19 2.05
C THR A 62 2.95 -2.30 2.57
N ASP A 63 1.96 -1.94 3.40
CA ASP A 63 1.09 -2.90 4.08
C ASP A 63 0.42 -3.91 3.13
N TYR A 64 -0.08 -3.47 1.98
CA TYR A 64 -0.75 -4.34 1.02
C TYR A 64 0.22 -5.33 0.38
N ILE A 65 1.37 -4.86 -0.10
CA ILE A 65 2.36 -5.72 -0.76
C ILE A 65 3.04 -6.67 0.24
N ASP A 66 3.28 -6.21 1.46
CA ASP A 66 3.81 -7.05 2.55
C ASP A 66 2.88 -8.22 2.85
N GLU A 67 1.57 -7.94 2.97
CA GLU A 67 0.58 -8.97 3.23
C GLU A 67 0.39 -9.90 2.02
N LEU A 68 0.50 -9.38 0.79
CA LEU A 68 0.45 -10.18 -0.42
C LEU A 68 1.62 -11.17 -0.48
N CYS A 69 2.84 -10.67 -0.26
CA CYS A 69 4.05 -11.50 -0.19
C CYS A 69 3.94 -12.53 0.95
N ARG A 70 3.49 -12.12 2.14
CA ARG A 70 3.31 -13.02 3.28
C ARG A 70 2.36 -14.17 2.98
N GLN A 71 1.25 -13.90 2.28
CA GLN A 71 0.30 -14.94 1.86
C GLN A 71 0.88 -15.87 0.81
N ALA A 72 1.76 -15.37 -0.05
CA ALA A 72 2.50 -16.16 -1.03
C ALA A 72 3.69 -16.94 -0.43
N GLY A 73 3.98 -16.77 0.87
CA GLY A 73 5.14 -17.39 1.54
C GLY A 73 6.47 -16.67 1.31
N GLY A 74 6.43 -15.41 0.88
CA GLY A 74 7.59 -14.56 0.65
C GLY A 74 7.60 -13.30 1.53
N VAL A 75 8.57 -12.42 1.25
CA VAL A 75 8.72 -11.11 1.89
C VAL A 75 8.94 -10.05 0.82
N PHE A 76 8.34 -8.87 0.99
CA PHE A 76 8.60 -7.74 0.12
C PHE A 76 9.88 -7.03 0.57
N VAL A 77 10.80 -6.80 -0.36
CA VAL A 77 12.03 -6.05 -0.12
C VAL A 77 11.99 -4.79 -0.97
N LYS A 78 11.91 -3.63 -0.31
CA LYS A 78 11.95 -2.33 -1.00
C LYS A 78 13.33 -2.17 -1.66
N THR A 79 13.34 -1.83 -2.95
CA THR A 79 14.57 -1.51 -3.66
C THR A 79 15.24 -0.30 -3.00
N PRO A 80 16.53 -0.37 -2.64
CA PRO A 80 17.24 0.75 -2.06
C PRO A 80 17.38 1.89 -3.08
N VAL A 81 17.38 3.14 -2.58
CA VAL A 81 17.65 4.32 -3.41
C VAL A 81 19.14 4.34 -3.72
N VAL A 82 19.50 4.25 -4.99
CA VAL A 82 20.90 4.13 -5.43
C VAL A 82 21.76 5.30 -4.94
N ASP A 83 21.19 6.51 -4.88
CA ASP A 83 21.89 7.72 -4.43
C ASP A 83 22.09 7.79 -2.91
N GLU A 84 21.40 6.94 -2.13
CA GLU A 84 21.59 6.78 -0.68
C GLU A 84 22.51 5.60 -0.33
N LEU A 85 22.88 4.79 -1.33
CA LEU A 85 23.81 3.68 -1.15
C LEU A 85 25.25 4.19 -1.12
N ASP A 86 25.78 4.44 0.07
CA ASP A 86 27.23 4.45 0.22
C ASP A 86 27.77 3.05 -0.10
N SER A 87 28.89 3.00 -0.83
CA SER A 87 29.57 1.80 -1.34
C SER A 87 29.84 0.71 -0.28
N VAL A 88 29.76 1.05 1.00
CA VAL A 88 29.89 0.13 2.14
C VAL A 88 28.60 -0.64 2.44
N GLU A 89 27.40 -0.07 2.24
CA GLU A 89 26.12 -0.69 2.61
C GLU A 89 25.63 -1.77 1.62
N LEU A 90 26.04 -1.68 0.35
CA LEU A 90 25.77 -2.68 -0.69
C LEU A 90 26.33 -4.06 -0.33
N SER A 91 27.46 -4.11 0.37
CA SER A 91 28.12 -5.36 0.77
C SER A 91 27.31 -6.14 1.81
N THR A 92 26.52 -5.45 2.63
CA THR A 92 25.74 -6.04 3.73
C THR A 92 24.39 -6.59 3.27
N LYS A 93 23.82 -6.07 2.16
CA LYS A 93 22.52 -6.50 1.63
C LYS A 93 22.58 -7.69 0.66
N GLN A 94 23.78 -8.15 0.27
CA GLN A 94 23.96 -9.27 -0.66
C GLN A 94 23.83 -10.67 -0.03
N VAL A 95 23.65 -10.79 1.29
CA VAL A 95 23.76 -12.06 2.03
C VAL A 95 22.46 -12.45 2.78
N GLN A 96 21.30 -11.90 2.41
CA GLN A 96 20.00 -12.33 2.96
C GLN A 96 19.04 -12.84 1.89
#